data_AF-A0A1P9WX68-F1
#
_entry.id   AF-A0A1P9WX68-F1
#
_cell.length_a   1.000
_cell.length_b   1.000
_cell.length_c   1.000
_cell.angle_alpha   90.00
_cell.angle_beta   90.00
_cell.angle_gamma   90.00
#
_symmetry.space_group_name_H-M   'P 1'
#
loop_
_entity.id
_entity.type
_entity.pdbx_description
1 polymer ?
#
loop_
_entity_poly.entity_id
_entity_poly.type
_entity_poly.pdbx_seq_one_letter_code
_entity_poly.pdbx_strand_id
1 'polypeptide(L)'
;MTIHVRLQQLIDALDISVLEFARQLGERRGEKVYHILHGRLKPRYDTLEKIVAVYPQVNADWLLRGEGLMFKQLGSPSAAMNTEERLRNMEFLLFQLNERMALLQETNDLLRVEVARLRESR
;
A
#
# COMPACT_ATOMS: atom_id res chain seq x y z
N MET A 1 17.13 -4.69 -12.81
CA MET A 1 16.58 -3.32 -12.71
C MET A 1 17.41 -2.51 -11.72
N THR A 2 17.72 -1.25 -12.01
CA THR A 2 18.50 -0.36 -11.12
C THR A 2 17.60 0.43 -10.17
N ILE A 3 18.17 0.99 -9.11
CA ILE A 3 17.38 1.74 -8.11
C ILE A 3 16.76 3.02 -8.67
N HIS A 4 17.41 3.70 -9.61
CA HIS A 4 16.88 4.92 -10.22
C HIS A 4 15.64 4.64 -11.08
N VAL A 5 15.62 3.51 -11.81
CA VAL A 5 14.43 3.08 -12.56
C VAL A 5 13.28 2.76 -11.62
N ARG A 6 13.54 2.11 -10.48
CA ARG A 6 12.52 1.84 -9.46
C ARG A 6 11.97 3.11 -8.83
N LEU A 7 12.84 4.09 -8.55
CA LEU A 7 12.39 5.38 -8.03
C LEU A 7 11.53 6.13 -9.05
N GLN A 8 11.85 6.04 -10.34
CA GLN A 8 11.00 6.59 -11.39
C GLN A 8 9.63 5.91 -11.40
N GLN A 9 9.59 4.58 -11.41
CA GLN A 9 8.35 3.80 -11.36
C GLN A 9 7.51 4.12 -10.12
N LEU A 10 8.15 4.33 -8.96
CA LEU A 10 7.46 4.71 -7.73
C LEU A 10 6.81 6.09 -7.87
N ILE A 11 7.54 7.09 -8.39
CA ILE A 11 7.01 8.45 -8.58
C ILE A 11 5.84 8.41 -9.57
N ASP A 12 5.97 7.67 -10.67
CA ASP A 12 4.92 7.51 -11.66
C ASP A 12 3.68 6.82 -11.05
N ALA A 13 3.86 5.80 -10.20
CA ALA A 13 2.78 5.09 -9.54
C ALA A 13 2.07 5.91 -8.45
N LEU A 14 2.78 6.87 -7.84
CA LEU A 14 2.21 7.81 -6.87
C LEU A 14 1.44 8.96 -7.55
N ASP A 15 1.58 9.12 -8.86
CA ASP A 15 1.00 10.21 -9.67
C ASP A 15 1.34 11.60 -9.13
N ILE A 16 2.62 11.80 -8.75
CA ILE A 16 3.13 13.07 -8.24
C ILE A 16 4.34 13.55 -9.02
N SER A 17 4.57 14.86 -9.01
CA SER A 17 5.75 15.45 -9.65
C SER A 17 7.04 15.14 -8.86
N VAL A 18 8.19 15.16 -9.55
CA VAL A 18 9.53 15.03 -8.92
C VAL A 18 9.76 16.07 -7.82
N LEU A 19 9.24 17.29 -8.02
CA LEU A 19 9.34 18.35 -7.02
C LEU A 19 8.51 18.03 -5.77
N GLU A 20 7.31 17.51 -5.95
CA GLU A 20 6.43 17.13 -4.85
C GLU A 20 7.00 15.95 -4.06
N PHE A 21 7.51 14.93 -4.76
CA PHE A 21 8.22 13.82 -4.13
C PHE A 21 9.42 14.32 -3.30
N ALA A 22 10.23 15.24 -3.84
CA ALA A 22 11.34 15.83 -3.10
C ALA A 22 10.89 16.57 -1.83
N ARG A 23 9.81 17.35 -1.92
CA ARG A 23 9.23 18.07 -0.77
C ARG A 23 8.75 17.11 0.32
N GLN A 24 8.10 16.02 -0.06
CA GLN A 24 7.64 15.00 0.89
C GLN A 24 8.81 14.31 1.62
N LEU A 25 9.98 14.18 0.96
CA LEU A 25 11.22 13.73 1.60
C LEU A 25 11.94 14.81 2.44
N GLY A 26 11.36 16.00 2.59
CA GLY A 26 11.95 17.12 3.33
C GLY A 26 13.00 17.91 2.55
N GLU A 27 13.16 17.67 1.25
CA GLU A 27 14.08 18.42 0.39
C GLU A 27 13.38 19.67 -0.16
N ARG A 28 14.04 20.83 -0.07
CA ARG A 28 13.48 22.10 -0.58
C ARG A 28 13.46 22.22 -2.10
N ARG A 29 14.31 21.44 -2.79
CA ARG A 29 14.52 21.50 -4.24
C ARG A 29 14.50 20.09 -4.84
N GLY A 30 14.01 19.96 -6.07
CA GLY A 30 13.93 18.67 -6.78
C GLY A 30 15.25 18.20 -7.42
N GLU A 31 16.32 19.00 -7.42
CA GLU A 31 17.55 18.72 -8.16
C GLU A 31 18.21 17.39 -7.75
N LYS A 32 18.31 17.14 -6.44
CA LYS A 32 18.88 15.90 -5.89
C LYS A 32 18.12 14.68 -6.39
N VAL A 33 16.79 14.72 -6.31
CA VAL A 33 15.92 13.63 -6.78
C VAL A 33 16.06 13.48 -8.29
N TYR A 34 16.07 14.57 -9.05
CA TYR A 34 16.25 14.55 -10.50
C TYR A 34 17.55 13.84 -10.93
N HIS A 35 18.70 14.19 -10.32
CA HIS A 35 19.98 13.53 -10.61
C HIS A 35 19.99 12.05 -10.19
N ILE A 36 19.23 11.68 -9.14
CA ILE A 36 19.06 10.28 -8.76
C ILE A 36 18.29 9.52 -9.83
N LEU A 37 17.17 10.05 -10.30
CA LEU A 37 16.33 9.42 -11.33
C LEU A 37 17.08 9.20 -12.65
N HIS A 38 18.00 10.11 -12.99
CA HIS A 38 18.85 10.00 -14.20
C HIS A 38 20.15 9.22 -13.97
N GLY A 39 20.32 8.57 -12.81
CA GLY A 39 21.48 7.73 -12.51
C GLY A 39 22.80 8.49 -12.32
N ARG A 40 22.77 9.83 -12.30
CA ARG A 40 23.94 10.69 -12.08
C ARG A 40 24.35 10.76 -10.61
N LEU A 41 23.40 10.50 -9.72
CA LEU A 41 23.60 10.45 -8.27
C LEU A 41 23.04 9.14 -7.70
N LYS A 42 23.81 8.46 -6.85
CA LYS A 42 23.27 7.32 -6.09
C LYS A 42 22.51 7.84 -4.85
N PRO A 43 21.31 7.30 -4.54
CA PRO A 43 20.63 7.64 -3.30
C PRO A 43 21.49 7.15 -2.12
N ARG A 44 21.73 8.04 -1.16
CA ARG A 44 22.41 7.69 0.09
C ARG A 44 21.42 7.01 1.03
N TYR A 45 21.95 6.33 2.07
CA TYR A 45 21.13 5.67 3.09
C TYR A 45 20.01 6.57 3.62
N ASP A 46 20.32 7.80 4.03
CA ASP A 46 19.34 8.79 4.52
C ASP A 46 18.19 9.05 3.51
N THR A 47 18.48 9.06 2.20
CA THR A 47 17.43 9.21 1.18
C THR A 47 16.52 7.99 1.12
N LEU A 48 17.09 6.79 1.23
CA LEU A 48 16.33 5.53 1.21
C LEU A 48 15.49 5.38 2.47
N GLU A 49 16.04 5.72 3.63
CA GLU A 49 15.35 5.73 4.92
C GLU A 49 14.16 6.68 4.90
N LYS A 50 14.35 7.92 4.43
CA LYS A 50 13.26 8.90 4.26
C LYS A 50 12.16 8.40 3.33
N ILE A 51 12.51 7.74 2.22
CA ILE A 51 11.52 7.20 1.29
C ILE A 51 10.66 6.14 1.97
N VAL A 52 11.27 5.18 2.67
CA VAL A 52 10.53 4.10 3.34
C VAL A 52 9.72 4.64 4.54
N ALA A 53 10.20 5.69 5.20
CA ALA A 53 9.48 6.35 6.29
C ALA A 53 8.27 7.15 5.80
N VAL A 54 8.41 7.91 4.71
CA VAL A 54 7.34 8.74 4.12
C VAL A 54 6.31 7.89 3.38
N TYR A 55 6.74 6.81 2.74
CA TYR A 55 5.88 5.88 2.01
C TYR A 55 5.93 4.49 2.66
N PRO A 56 5.32 4.31 3.85
CA PRO A 56 5.35 3.03 4.57
C PRO A 56 4.70 1.88 3.80
N GLN A 57 3.85 2.17 2.82
CA GLN A 57 3.26 1.21 1.90
C GLN A 57 4.26 0.66 0.87
N VAL A 58 5.42 1.30 0.66
CA VAL A 58 6.44 0.83 -0.29
C VAL A 58 7.21 -0.34 0.32
N ASN A 59 7.43 -1.38 -0.48
CA ASN A 59 8.24 -2.52 -0.12
C ASN A 59 9.74 -2.18 -0.22
N ALA A 60 10.45 -2.26 0.91
CA ALA A 60 11.88 -1.98 0.98
C ALA A 60 12.71 -2.98 0.16
N ASP A 61 12.32 -4.26 0.11
CA ASP A 61 13.02 -5.29 -0.67
C ASP A 61 12.92 -5.02 -2.16
N TRP A 62 11.75 -4.59 -2.62
CA TRP A 62 11.56 -4.13 -3.99
C TRP A 62 12.41 -2.90 -4.27
N LEU A 63 12.40 -1.89 -3.39
CA LEU A 63 13.15 -0.66 -3.61
C LEU A 63 14.67 -0.91 -3.67
N LEU A 64 15.20 -1.71 -2.75
CA LEU A 64 16.64 -1.93 -2.61
C LEU A 64 17.16 -2.99 -3.58
N ARG A 65 16.50 -4.15 -3.67
CA ARG A 65 16.97 -5.31 -4.45
C ARG A 65 16.20 -5.51 -5.76
N GLY A 66 15.02 -4.93 -5.89
CA GLY A 66 14.14 -5.15 -7.05
C GLY A 66 13.35 -6.45 -6.94
N GLU A 67 13.19 -6.99 -5.74
CA GLU A 67 12.51 -8.26 -5.46
C GLU A 67 11.10 -8.02 -4.90
N GLY A 68 10.13 -8.83 -5.34
CA GLY A 68 8.74 -8.72 -4.88
C GLY A 68 7.95 -7.60 -5.55
N LEU A 69 6.82 -7.22 -4.95
CA LEU A 69 5.93 -6.17 -5.44
C LEU A 69 6.35 -4.79 -4.91
N MET A 70 6.08 -3.73 -5.67
CA MET A 70 6.38 -2.33 -5.32
C MET A 70 5.74 -1.90 -4.01
N PHE A 71 4.45 -2.19 -3.85
CA PHE A 71 3.71 -1.90 -2.64
C PHE A 71 3.52 -3.17 -1.82
N LYS A 72 3.60 -3.03 -0.50
CA LYS A 72 3.20 -4.05 0.46
C LYS A 72 1.72 -4.33 0.23
N GLN A 73 1.35 -5.59 0.01
CA GLN A 73 -0.07 -5.94 0.04
C GLN A 73 -0.57 -5.75 1.47
N LEU A 74 -1.78 -5.21 1.65
CA LEU A 74 -2.49 -5.28 2.92
C LEU A 74 -2.65 -6.77 3.26
N GLY A 75 -1.92 -7.23 4.27
CA GLY A 75 -1.84 -8.65 4.64
C GLY A 75 -0.65 -9.43 4.07
N SER A 76 0.22 -8.81 3.26
CA SER A 76 1.52 -9.43 2.95
C SER A 76 2.42 -9.27 4.18
N PRO A 77 2.86 -10.39 4.79
CA PRO A 77 3.77 -10.35 5.91
C PRO A 77 5.07 -9.71 5.42
N SER A 78 5.50 -8.63 6.08
CA SER A 78 6.92 -8.33 6.07
C SER A 78 7.64 -9.60 6.55
N ALA A 79 8.74 -9.99 5.90
CA ALA A 79 9.57 -11.10 6.38
C ALA A 79 10.07 -10.87 7.83
N ALA A 80 9.94 -9.64 8.36
CA ALA A 80 10.23 -9.27 9.73
C ALA A 80 9.05 -9.38 10.72
N MET A 81 7.82 -9.68 10.29
CA MET A 81 6.71 -9.87 11.24
C MET A 81 6.83 -11.22 11.95
N ASN A 82 6.84 -11.20 13.28
CA ASN A 82 6.81 -12.42 14.05
C ASN A 82 5.44 -13.11 13.94
N THR A 83 5.38 -14.40 14.25
CA THR A 83 4.16 -15.22 14.11
C THR A 83 2.99 -14.65 14.91
N GLU A 84 3.23 -14.06 16.08
CA GLU A 84 2.17 -13.47 16.90
C GLU A 84 1.55 -12.22 16.27
N GLU A 85 2.35 -11.35 15.66
CA GLU A 85 1.86 -10.17 14.95
C GLU A 85 1.04 -10.57 13.73
N ARG A 86 1.45 -11.64 13.03
CA ARG A 86 0.67 -12.20 11.92
C ARG A 86 -0.67 -12.76 12.40
N LEU A 87 -0.68 -13.45 13.54
CA LEU A 87 -1.89 -13.96 14.15
C LEU A 87 -2.84 -12.83 14.55
N ARG A 88 -2.34 -11.81 15.27
CA ARG A 88 -3.15 -10.64 15.66
C ARG A 88 -3.76 -9.92 14.45
N ASN A 89 -2.98 -9.72 13.39
CA ASN A 89 -3.48 -9.09 12.18
C ASN A 89 -4.54 -9.95 11.46
N MET A 90 -4.35 -11.28 11.45
CA MET A 90 -5.31 -12.21 10.88
C MET A 90 -6.61 -12.24 11.69
N GLU A 91 -6.52 -12.29 13.03
CA GLU A 91 -7.66 -12.25 13.94
C GLU A 91 -8.49 -10.98 13.73
N PHE A 92 -7.83 -9.83 13.59
CA PHE A 92 -8.50 -8.57 13.31
C PHE A 92 -9.23 -8.57 11.95
N LEU A 93 -8.58 -9.08 10.89
CA LEU A 93 -9.18 -9.20 9.57
C LEU A 93 -10.38 -10.16 9.58
N LEU A 94 -10.27 -11.30 10.28
CA LEU A 94 -11.35 -12.27 10.45
C LEU A 94 -12.54 -11.64 11.19
N PHE A 95 -12.28 -10.87 12.23
CA PHE A 95 -13.33 -10.12 12.95
C PHE A 95 -14.09 -9.17 12.01
N GLN A 96 -13.37 -8.34 11.26
CA GLN A 96 -14.00 -7.40 10.31
C GLN A 96 -14.79 -8.13 9.21
N LEU A 97 -14.28 -9.26 8.72
CA LEU A 97 -14.96 -10.07 7.72
C LEU A 97 -16.28 -10.62 8.28
N ASN A 98 -16.26 -11.15 9.50
CA ASN A 98 -17.45 -11.70 10.16
C ASN A 98 -18.52 -10.63 10.37
N GLU A 99 -18.14 -9.43 10.85
CA GLU A 99 -19.06 -8.30 11.00
C GLU A 99 -19.71 -7.93 9.65
N ARG A 100 -18.91 -7.84 8.58
CA ARG A 100 -19.44 -7.56 7.24
C ARG A 100 -20.35 -8.67 6.73
N MET A 101 -20.02 -9.94 6.98
CA MET A 101 -20.85 -11.08 6.60
C MET A 101 -22.20 -11.06 7.33
N ALA A 102 -22.23 -10.70 8.61
CA ALA A 102 -23.46 -10.59 9.39
C ALA A 102 -24.41 -9.53 8.80
N LEU A 103 -23.88 -8.34 8.49
CA LEU A 103 -24.66 -7.25 7.87
C LEU A 103 -25.20 -7.65 6.49
N LEU A 104 -24.39 -8.35 5.69
CA LEU A 104 -24.82 -8.86 4.39
C LEU A 104 -25.92 -9.91 4.51
N GLN A 105 -25.85 -10.78 5.52
CA GLN A 105 -26.90 -11.76 5.79
C GLN A 105 -28.21 -11.07 6.19
N GLU A 106 -28.15 -10.12 7.12
CA GLU A 106 -29.31 -9.33 7.54
C GLU A 106 -29.97 -8.62 6.36
N THR A 107 -29.16 -7.97 5.51
CA THR A 107 -29.67 -7.30 4.30
C THR A 107 -30.34 -8.29 3.35
N ASN A 108 -29.75 -9.48 3.15
CA ASN A 108 -30.35 -10.51 2.31
C ASN A 108 -31.67 -11.03 2.89
N ASP A 109 -31.77 -11.20 4.21
CA ASP A 109 -32.99 -11.66 4.86
C ASP A 109 -34.13 -10.63 4.73
N LEU A 110 -33.82 -9.34 4.92
CA LEU A 110 -34.77 -8.25 4.68
C LEU A 110 -35.24 -8.22 3.22
N LEU A 111 -34.32 -8.34 2.26
CA LEU A 111 -34.66 -8.38 0.84
C LEU A 111 -35.55 -9.59 0.49
N ARG A 112 -35.27 -10.76 1.07
CA ARG A 112 -36.10 -11.96 0.88
C ARG A 112 -37.52 -11.76 1.39
N VAL A 113 -37.68 -11.12 2.56
CA VAL A 113 -39.00 -10.79 3.11
C VAL A 113 -39.75 -9.80 2.21
N GLU A 114 -39.09 -8.75 1.74
CA GLU A 114 -39.72 -7.75 0.88
C GLU A 114 -40.17 -8.34 -0.47
N VAL A 115 -39.33 -9.18 -1.08
CA VAL A 115 -39.68 -9.91 -2.31
C VAL A 115 -40.89 -10.83 -2.09
N ALA A 116 -41.00 -11.48 -0.93
CA ALA A 116 -42.17 -12.31 -0.60
C ALA A 116 -43.45 -11.46 -0.51
N ARG A 117 -43.40 -10.32 0.20
CA ARG A 117 -44.54 -9.39 0.32
C ARG A 117 -45.02 -8.87 -1.03
N LEU A 118 -44.09 -8.48 -1.91
CA LEU A 118 -44.42 -8.00 -3.26
C LEU A 118 -45.04 -9.09 -4.14
N ARG A 119 -44.70 -10.37 -3.92
CA ARG A 119 -45.31 -11.50 -4.61
C ARG A 119 -46.73 -11.78 -4.13
N GLU A 120 -47.00 -11.62 -2.83
CA GLU A 120 -48.34 -11.81 -2.25
C GLU A 120 -49.30 -10.65 -2.56
N SER A 121 -48.77 -9.47 -2.92
CA SER A 121 -49.54 -8.26 -3.27
C SER A 121 -49.98 -8.20 -4.75
N ARG A 122 -49.77 -9.27 -5.53
CA ARG A 122 -50.04 -9.38 -6.97
C ARG A 122 -51.07 -10.46 -7.25
#